data_AF-A0A7H4PG29-F1
#
_entry.id   AF-A0A7H4PG29-F1
#
_cell.length_a   1.000
_cell.length_b   1.000
_cell.length_c   1.000
_cell.angle_alpha   90.00
_cell.angle_beta   90.00
_cell.angle_gamma   90.00
#
_symmetry.space_group_name_H-M   'P 1'
#
loop_
_entity.id
_entity.type
_entity.pdbx_description
1 polymer ?
#
loop_
_entity_poly.entity_id
_entity_poly.type
_entity_poly.pdbx_seq_one_letter_code
_entity_poly.pdbx_strand_id
1 'polypeptide(L)' 'MLEDYYSAKLRTPKVELDGKTLGLIGVGNIGSRVAIKALHGFNMKVIAYDPYKTQQQIPEGVEAYQRF' A
#
# COMPACT_ATOMS: atom_id res chain seq x y z
N MET A 1 24.50 -15.74 23.57
CA MET A 1 24.64 -14.29 23.84
C MET A 1 24.63 -13.45 22.56
N LEU A 2 25.57 -13.61 21.61
CA LEU A 2 25.53 -12.89 20.32
C LEU A 2 24.44 -13.43 19.37
N GLU A 3 24.27 -14.76 19.31
CA GLU A 3 23.22 -15.38 18.49
C GLU A 3 21.81 -14.98 18.92
N ASP A 4 21.55 -14.91 20.23
CA ASP A 4 20.27 -14.47 20.79
C ASP A 4 19.93 -13.01 20.39
N TYR A 5 20.95 -12.14 20.35
CA TYR A 5 20.80 -10.74 19.91
C TYR A 5 20.44 -10.63 18.43
N TYR A 6 21.13 -11.37 17.56
CA TYR A 6 20.85 -11.35 16.12
C TYR A 6 19.48 -11.96 15.81
N SER A 7 19.12 -13.04 16.50
CA SER A 7 17.79 -13.65 16.40
C SER A 7 16.70 -12.65 16.78
N ALA A 8 16.83 -11.94 17.91
CA ALA A 8 15.86 -10.92 18.31
C ALA A 8 15.78 -9.73 17.34
N LYS A 9 16.93 -9.25 16.83
CA LYS A 9 17.00 -8.06 15.97
C LYS A 9 16.56 -8.31 14.53
N LEU A 10 16.78 -9.51 14.00
CA LEU A 10 16.53 -9.86 12.60
C LEU A 10 15.35 -10.82 12.42
N ARG A 11 14.62 -11.13 13.51
CA ARG A 11 13.46 -12.03 13.49
C ARG A 11 12.41 -11.68 12.43
N THR A 12 12.18 -10.38 12.25
CA THR A 12 11.15 -9.89 11.33
C THR A 12 11.78 -9.59 9.96
N PRO A 13 11.39 -10.31 8.90
CA PRO A 13 11.83 -10.01 7.56
C PRO A 13 11.33 -8.62 7.14
N LYS A 14 12.21 -7.87 6.47
CA LYS A 14 11.93 -6.54 5.93
C LYS A 14 11.92 -6.62 4.42
N VAL A 15 11.12 -5.78 3.78
CA VAL A 15 11.02 -5.69 2.33
C VAL A 15 11.04 -4.24 1.90
N GLU A 16 11.70 -3.98 0.78
CA GLU A 16 11.63 -2.67 0.11
C GLU A 16 10.26 -2.49 -0.55
N LEU A 17 9.75 -1.26 -0.53
CA LEU A 17 8.43 -0.94 -1.08
C LEU A 17 8.48 -0.58 -2.57
N ASP A 18 9.62 -0.08 -3.05
CA ASP A 18 9.80 0.40 -4.41
C ASP A 18 9.37 -0.65 -5.46
N GLY A 19 8.54 -0.21 -6.42
CA GLY A 19 8.02 -1.05 -7.50
C GLY A 19 7.00 -2.13 -7.09
N LYS A 20 6.65 -2.26 -5.79
CA LYS A 20 5.62 -3.21 -5.35
C LYS A 20 4.21 -2.66 -5.54
N THR A 21 3.23 -3.56 -5.53
CA THR A 21 1.81 -3.21 -5.61
C THR A 21 1.18 -3.15 -4.22
N LEU A 22 0.56 -2.03 -3.86
CA LEU A 22 -0.30 -1.87 -2.70
C LEU A 22 -1.76 -2.06 -3.10
N GLY A 23 -2.46 -3.00 -2.46
CA GLY A 23 -3.90 -3.16 -2.57
C GLY A 23 -4.63 -2.47 -1.41
N LEU A 24 -5.57 -1.57 -1.72
CA LEU A 24 -6.40 -0.89 -0.74
C LEU A 24 -7.86 -1.36 -0.81
N ILE A 25 -8.44 -1.65 0.36
CA ILE A 25 -9.88 -1.89 0.51
C ILE A 25 -10.46 -0.70 1.26
N GLY A 26 -11.25 0.10 0.56
CA GLY A 26 -11.80 1.37 1.02
C GLY A 26 -10.90 2.57 0.67
N VAL A 27 -11.49 3.57 0.01
CA VAL A 27 -10.80 4.80 -0.42
C VAL A 27 -11.45 6.03 0.22
N GLY A 28 -11.62 5.97 1.55
CA GLY A 28 -12.06 7.12 2.35
C GLY A 28 -10.94 8.13 2.63
N ASN A 29 -11.14 9.00 3.63
CA ASN A 29 -10.16 10.04 3.99
C ASN A 29 -8.74 9.51 4.26
N ILE A 30 -8.63 8.35 4.91
CA ILE A 30 -7.34 7.71 5.20
C ILE A 30 -6.81 6.99 3.96
N GLY A 31 -7.63 6.14 3.34
CA GLY A 31 -7.24 5.36 2.16
C GLY A 31 -6.71 6.22 1.02
N SER A 32 -7.37 7.34 0.70
CA SER A 32 -6.90 8.28 -0.32
C SER A 32 -5.52 8.86 0.01
N ARG A 33 -5.25 9.21 1.28
CA ARG A 33 -3.95 9.76 1.69
C ARG A 33 -2.85 8.71 1.66
N VAL A 34 -3.16 7.48 2.05
CA VAL A 34 -2.23 6.35 1.98
C VAL A 34 -1.90 6.06 0.52
N ALA A 35 -2.88 6.05 -0.37
CA ALA A 35 -2.69 5.80 -1.80
C ALA A 35 -1.71 6.82 -2.43
N ILE A 36 -1.93 8.11 -2.18
CA ILE A 36 -1.06 9.21 -2.65
C ILE A 36 0.38 9.04 -2.12
N LYS A 37 0.54 8.69 -0.85
CA LYS A 37 1.87 8.48 -0.23
C LYS A 37 2.56 7.24 -0.79
N ALA A 38 1.85 6.14 -1.02
CA ALA A 38 2.38 4.93 -1.61
C ALA A 38 2.85 5.16 -3.05
N LEU A 39 1.99 5.82 -3.85
CA LEU A 39 2.26 6.11 -5.25
C LEU A 39 3.47 7.06 -5.41
N HIS A 40 3.43 8.23 -4.76
CA HIS A 40 4.45 9.27 -4.99
C HIS A 40 5.64 9.22 -4.04
N GLY A 41 5.45 8.69 -2.83
CA GLY A 41 6.50 8.63 -1.81
C GLY A 41 7.33 7.35 -1.86
N PHE A 42 6.74 6.24 -2.32
CA PHE A 42 7.39 4.93 -2.33
C PHE A 42 7.42 4.28 -3.72
N ASN A 43 7.00 4.99 -4.77
CA ASN A 43 6.97 4.49 -6.15
C ASN A 43 6.26 3.13 -6.27
N MET A 44 5.17 2.96 -5.52
CA MET A 44 4.36 1.75 -5.55
C MET A 44 3.28 1.86 -6.63
N LYS A 45 2.96 0.73 -7.27
CA LYS A 45 1.67 0.63 -7.99
C LYS A 45 0.55 0.55 -6.94
N VAL A 46 -0.53 1.31 -7.10
CA VAL A 46 -1.66 1.23 -6.16
C VAL A 46 -2.92 0.79 -6.89
N ILE A 47 -3.54 -0.28 -6.38
CA ILE A 47 -4.88 -0.71 -6.78
C ILE A 47 -5.83 -0.52 -5.60
N ALA A 48 -7.07 -0.14 -5.85
CA ALA A 48 -8.02 0.11 -4.79
C ALA A 48 -9.45 -0.31 -5.14
N TYR A 49 -10.16 -0.87 -4.18
CA TYR A 49 -11.57 -1.22 -4.27
C TYR A 49 -12.37 -0.41 -3.25
N ASP A 50 -13.48 0.19 -3.69
CA ASP A 50 -14.48 0.80 -2.82
C ASP A 50 -15.85 0.71 -3.50
N PRO A 51 -16.86 0.08 -2.87
CA PRO A 51 -18.15 -0.19 -3.50
C PRO A 51 -18.97 1.09 -3.79
N TYR A 52 -18.58 2.23 -3.20
CA TYR A 52 -19.31 3.49 -3.32
C TYR A 52 -18.57 4.54 -4.14
N LYS A 53 -17.37 4.23 -4.64
CA LYS A 53 -16.54 5.18 -5.39
C LYS A 53 -16.21 4.67 -6.78
N THR A 54 -16.32 5.55 -7.77
CA THR A 54 -15.84 5.32 -9.12
C THR A 54 -14.37 5.69 -9.27
N GLN A 55 -13.76 5.33 -10.41
CA GLN A 55 -12.39 5.74 -10.76
C GLN A 55 -12.18 7.25 -10.67
N GLN A 56 -13.19 8.08 -10.98
CA GLN A 56 -13.07 9.54 -10.89
C GLN A 56 -13.00 10.06 -9.43
N GLN A 57 -13.45 9.27 -8.45
CA GLN A 57 -13.48 9.64 -7.04
C GLN A 57 -12.29 9.09 -6.23
N ILE A 58 -11.42 8.33 -6.92
CA ILE A 58 -10.20 7.74 -6.40
C ILE A 58 -9.01 8.63 -6.84
N PRO A 59 -7.94 8.76 -6.04
CA PRO A 59 -6.79 9.58 -6.43
C PRO A 59 -6.21 9.20 -7.79
N GLU A 60 -5.74 10.21 -8.53
CA GLU A 60 -5.09 10.02 -9.82
C GLU A 60 -3.90 9.04 -9.73
N GLY A 61 -3.74 8.19 -10.73
CA GLY A 61 -2.69 7.15 -10.78
C GLY A 61 -2.99 5.89 -9.96
N VAL A 62 -4.07 5.87 -9.17
CA VAL A 62 -4.56 4.67 -8.49
C VAL A 62 -5.58 3.96 -9.37
N GLU A 63 -5.41 2.66 -9.57
CA GLU A 63 -6.28 1.84 -10.41
C GLU A 63 -7.48 1.32 -9.58
N ALA A 64 -8.70 1.70 -9.98
CA ALA A 64 -9.92 1.24 -9.34
C ALA A 64 -10.26 -0.18 -9.79
N TYR A 65 -10.20 -1.13 -8.85
CA TYR A 65 -10.75 -2.47 -9.03
C TYR A 65 -12.20 -2.47 -8.57
N GLN A 66 -13.11 -2.94 -9.43
CA GLN A 66 -14.56 -2.98 -9.17
C GLN A 66 -15.13 -4.41 -9.22
N ARG A 67 -14.27 -5.41 -9.41
CA ARG A 67 -14.62 -6.83 -9.43
C ARG A 67 -13.64 -7.62 -8.58
N PHE A 68 -14.18 -8.53 -7.78
CA PHE A 68 -13.46 -9.67 -7.22
C PHE A 68 -13.84 -10.93 -8.00
#